data_AF-A0A2S6SNS1-F1
#
_entry.id   AF-A0A2S6SNS1-F1
#
_cell.length_a   1.000
_cell.length_b   1.000
_cell.length_c   1.000
_cell.angle_alpha   90.00
_cell.angle_beta   90.00
_cell.angle_gamma   90.00
#
_symmetry.space_group_name_H-M   'P 1'
#
loop_
_entity.id
_entity.type
_entity.pdbx_description
1 polymer ?
#
loop_
_entity_poly.entity_id
_entity_poly.type
_entity_poly.pdbx_seq_one_letter_code
_entity_poly.pdbx_strand_id
1 'polypeptide(L)'
;MNKFINLATSLFPLWAIVFSIWAYFDSQTWAALQNFVIPLLSIVMFSMGLTLKTKDFYRIFRNFKIILLGIFLQFLLMPGIGYFLISIFDLETIIAIGILLV
;
A
#
# COMPACT_ATOMS: atom_id res chain seq x y z
N MET A 1 -6.52 11.75 -24.33
CA MET A 1 -5.58 11.10 -23.40
C MET A 1 -6.00 11.27 -21.94
N ASN A 2 -6.23 12.50 -21.46
CA ASN A 2 -6.57 12.74 -20.04
C ASN A 2 -7.88 12.04 -19.56
N LYS A 3 -8.90 11.94 -20.42
CA LYS A 3 -10.14 11.19 -20.10
C LYS A 3 -9.87 9.70 -19.86
N PHE A 4 -8.97 9.08 -20.64
CA PHE A 4 -8.61 7.67 -20.49
C PHE A 4 -7.82 7.43 -19.21
N ILE A 5 -6.87 8.32 -18.88
CA ILE A 5 -6.07 8.24 -17.65
C ILE A 5 -6.99 8.34 -16.42
N ASN A 6 -7.88 9.34 -16.37
CA ASN A 6 -8.79 9.51 -15.25
C ASN A 6 -9.77 8.33 -15.10
N LEU A 7 -10.23 7.77 -16.23
CA LEU A 7 -11.07 6.58 -16.23
C LEU A 7 -10.30 5.36 -15.69
N ALA A 8 -9.06 5.14 -16.13
CA ALA A 8 -8.22 4.06 -15.64
C ALA A 8 -7.90 4.19 -14.14
N THR A 9 -7.59 5.40 -13.65
CA THR A 9 -7.30 5.63 -12.22
C THR A 9 -8.53 5.45 -11.35
N SER A 10 -9.71 5.91 -11.78
CA SER A 10 -10.95 5.72 -11.01
C SER A 10 -11.42 4.25 -10.99
N LEU A 11 -11.13 3.48 -12.05
CA LEU A 11 -11.42 2.06 -12.12
C LEU A 11 -10.36 1.17 -11.45
N PHE A 12 -9.29 1.74 -10.88
CA PHE A 12 -8.22 0.96 -10.26
C PHE A 12 -8.71 -0.07 -9.23
N PRO A 13 -9.65 0.25 -8.31
CA PRO A 13 -10.19 -0.74 -7.37
C PRO A 13 -10.91 -1.89 -8.08
N LEU A 14 -11.64 -1.58 -9.16
CA LEU A 14 -12.33 -2.60 -9.95
C LEU A 14 -11.34 -3.55 -10.61
N TRP A 15 -10.28 -3.01 -11.22
CA TRP A 15 -9.20 -3.81 -11.80
C TRP A 15 -8.52 -4.69 -10.75
N ALA A 16 -8.22 -4.16 -9.57
CA ALA A 16 -7.62 -4.92 -8.48
C ALA A 16 -8.48 -6.13 -8.07
N ILE A 17 -9.80 -5.95 -7.95
CA ILE A 17 -10.72 -7.03 -7.63
C ILE A 17 -10.77 -8.07 -8.75
N VAL A 18 -10.88 -7.64 -10.01
CA VAL A 18 -10.92 -8.56 -11.17
C VAL A 18 -9.66 -9.41 -11.25
N PHE A 19 -8.48 -8.80 -11.13
CA PHE A 19 -7.21 -9.54 -11.15
C PHE A 19 -7.04 -10.44 -9.91
N SER A 20 -7.51 -10.02 -8.73
CA SER A 20 -7.50 -10.86 -7.53
C SER A 20 -8.37 -12.11 -7.70
N ILE A 21 -9.58 -11.96 -8.23
CA ILE A 21 -10.47 -13.10 -8.51
C ILE A 21 -9.87 -14.00 -9.59
N TRP A 22 -9.29 -13.43 -10.64
CA TRP A 22 -8.65 -14.22 -11.69
C TRP A 22 -7.45 -15.01 -11.17
N ALA A 23 -6.60 -14.38 -10.35
CA ALA A 23 -5.46 -15.04 -9.70
C ALA A 23 -5.88 -16.16 -8.74
N TYR A 24 -7.07 -16.07 -8.14
CA TYR A 24 -7.62 -17.13 -7.32
C TYR A 24 -7.92 -18.41 -8.14
N PHE A 25 -8.44 -18.26 -9.37
CA PHE A 25 -8.76 -19.41 -10.23
C PHE A 25 -7.53 -20.03 -10.91
N ASP A 26 -6.51 -19.24 -11.27
CA ASP A 26 -5.30 -19.71 -11.95
C ASP A 26 -4.03 -19.41 -11.15
N SER A 27 -3.94 -19.91 -9.92
CA SER A 27 -2.84 -19.55 -9.01
C SER A 27 -1.43 -19.86 -9.54
N GLN A 28 -1.26 -20.86 -10.41
CA GLN A 28 0.05 -21.32 -10.87
C GLN A 28 0.76 -20.30 -11.76
N THR A 29 0.06 -19.65 -12.69
CA THR A 29 0.64 -18.65 -13.59
C THR A 29 1.01 -17.37 -12.83
N TRP A 30 0.18 -16.94 -11.89
CA TRP A 30 0.44 -15.76 -11.06
C TRP A 30 1.52 -16.00 -10.01
N ALA A 31 1.65 -17.21 -9.46
CA ALA A 31 2.74 -17.56 -8.54
C ALA A 31 4.11 -17.49 -9.22
N ALA A 32 4.21 -17.86 -10.51
CA ALA A 32 5.45 -17.73 -11.27
C ALA A 32 5.94 -16.27 -11.41
N LEU A 33 5.03 -15.30 -11.28
CA LEU A 33 5.34 -13.88 -11.33
C LEU A 33 5.76 -13.28 -9.98
N GLN A 34 5.79 -14.06 -8.89
CA GLN A 34 6.14 -13.57 -7.55
C GLN A 34 7.49 -12.84 -7.51
N ASN A 35 8.47 -13.31 -8.29
CA ASN A 35 9.80 -12.70 -8.39
C ASN A 35 9.79 -11.27 -8.94
N PHE A 36 8.71 -10.86 -9.63
CA PHE A 36 8.54 -9.52 -10.15
C PHE A 36 7.90 -8.54 -9.15
N VAL A 37 7.39 -9.01 -8.01
CA VAL A 37 6.75 -8.12 -7.01
C VAL A 37 7.71 -7.05 -6.53
N ILE A 38 8.95 -7.42 -6.17
CA ILE A 38 9.96 -6.48 -5.68
C ILE A 38 10.37 -5.48 -6.77
N PRO A 39 10.73 -5.89 -8.01
CA PRO A 39 11.00 -4.95 -9.10
C PRO A 39 9.84 -4.00 -9.41
N LEU A 40 8.60 -4.52 -9.47
CA LEU A 40 7.41 -3.71 -9.75
C LEU A 40 7.15 -2.69 -8.64
N LEU A 41 7.24 -3.11 -7.37
CA LEU A 41 7.11 -2.20 -6.24
C LEU A 41 8.21 -1.13 -6.26
N SER A 42 9.44 -1.51 -6.62
CA SER A 42 10.57 -0.59 -6.74
C SER A 42 10.31 0.49 -7.79
N ILE A 43 9.73 0.12 -8.94
CA ILE A 43 9.35 1.07 -10.00
C ILE A 43 8.26 2.03 -9.49
N VAL A 44 7.26 1.53 -8.76
CA VAL A 44 6.19 2.37 -8.19
C VAL A 44 6.75 3.35 -7.16
N MET A 45 7.58 2.88 -6.23
CA MET A 45 8.21 3.72 -5.21
C MET A 45 9.17 4.74 -5.83
N PHE A 46 9.93 4.35 -6.87
CA PHE A 46 10.78 5.26 -7.63
C PHE A 46 9.96 6.34 -8.35
N SER A 47 8.83 5.95 -8.96
CA SER A 47 7.93 6.89 -9.64
C SER A 47 7.35 7.90 -8.65
N MET A 48 6.98 7.47 -7.44
CA MET A 48 6.59 8.39 -6.37
C MET A 48 7.72 9.39 -6.06
N GLY A 49 8.97 8.91 -5.96
CA GLY A 49 10.15 9.73 -5.76
C GLY A 49 10.38 10.78 -6.86
N LEU A 50 10.21 10.41 -8.13
CA LEU A 50 10.35 11.33 -9.27
C LEU A 50 9.34 12.49 -9.25
N THR A 51 8.18 12.31 -8.58
CA THR A 51 7.18 13.38 -8.46
C THR A 51 7.44 14.35 -7.32
N LEU A 52 8.35 14.02 -6.39
CA LEU A 52 8.69 14.88 -5.26
C LEU A 52 9.43 16.13 -5.72
N LYS A 53 9.05 17.28 -5.18
CA LYS A 53 9.70 18.57 -5.43
C LYS A 53 10.34 19.08 -4.15
N THR A 54 11.41 19.86 -4.28
CA THR A 54 12.11 20.50 -3.14
C THR A 54 11.17 21.32 -2.24
N LYS A 55 10.15 21.96 -2.84
CA LYS A 55 9.09 22.68 -2.11
C LYS A 55 8.27 21.80 -1.16
N ASP A 56 8.12 20.51 -1.46
CA ASP A 56 7.35 19.57 -0.63
C ASP A 56 8.12 19.29 0.67
N PHE A 57 9.46 19.24 0.60
CA PHE A 57 10.32 19.17 1.79
C PHE A 57 10.29 20.45 2.62
N TYR A 58 10.28 21.63 1.99
CA TYR A 58 10.14 22.89 2.73
C TYR A 58 8.80 22.98 3.48
N ARG A 59 7.73 22.44 2.88
CA ARG A 59 6.41 22.33 3.52
C ARG A 59 6.48 21.50 4.81
N ILE A 60 7.43 20.57 4.92
CA ILE A 60 7.64 19.77 6.13
C ILE A 60 8.03 20.67 7.31
N PHE A 61 9.02 21.52 7.11
CA PHE A 61 9.48 22.44 8.16
C PHE A 61 8.42 23.48 8.54
N ARG A 62 7.67 23.99 7.55
CA ARG A 62 6.61 24.97 7.81
C ARG A 62 5.46 24.40 8.64
N ASN A 63 5.10 23.13 8.41
CA ASN A 63 3.96 22.46 9.05
C ASN A 63 4.42 21.35 10.02
N PHE A 64 5.59 21.51 10.64
CA PHE A 64 6.27 20.46 11.38
C PHE A 64 5.39 19.79 12.45
N LYS A 65 4.64 20.56 13.24
CA LYS A 65 3.75 20.04 14.28
C LYS A 65 2.69 19.08 13.74
N ILE A 66 2.08 19.43 12.60
CA ILE A 66 1.01 18.63 11.98
C ILE A 66 1.58 17.35 11.39
N ILE A 67 2.75 17.43 10.77
CA ILE A 67 3.40 16.28 10.15
C ILE A 67 3.91 15.31 11.21
N LEU A 68 4.48 15.81 12.30
CA LEU A 68 4.93 14.98 13.42
C LEU A 68 3.75 14.27 14.08
N LEU A 69 2.61 14.96 14.25
CA LEU A 69 1.38 14.31 14.70
C LEU A 69 0.90 13.23 13.72
N GLY A 70 0.96 13.49 12.41
CA GLY A 70 0.61 12.51 11.38
C GLY A 70 1.50 11.27 11.41
N ILE A 71 2.82 11.46 11.54
CA ILE A 71 3.80 10.38 11.69
C ILE A 71 3.50 9.57 12.96
N PHE A 72 3.29 10.24 14.09
CA PHE A 72 2.97 9.58 15.35
C PHE A 72 1.68 8.77 15.25
N LEU A 73 0.62 9.34 14.69
CA LEU A 73 -0.65 8.63 14.47
C LEU A 73 -0.49 7.47 13.50
N GLN A 74 0.31 7.61 12.43
CA GLN A 74 0.53 6.53 11.47
C GLN A 74 1.23 5.34 12.13
N PHE A 75 2.30 5.57 12.89
CA PHE A 75 3.05 4.50 13.58
C PHE A 75 2.35 3.97 14.83
N LEU A 76 1.39 4.71 15.40
CA LEU A 76 0.61 4.24 16.55
C LEU A 76 -0.64 3.49 16.10
N LEU A 77 -1.44 4.08 15.21
CA LEU A 77 -2.75 3.56 14.83
C LEU A 77 -2.64 2.35 13.91
N MET A 78 -1.77 2.37 12.90
CA MET A 78 -1.71 1.27 11.93
C MET A 78 -1.26 -0.04 12.61
N PRO A 79 -0.13 -0.10 13.35
CA PRO A 79 0.24 -1.31 14.09
C PRO A 79 -0.70 -1.58 15.27
N GLY A 80 -1.21 -0.55 15.93
CA GLY A 80 -2.12 -0.69 17.06
C GLY A 80 -3.45 -1.35 16.67
N ILE A 81 -4.02 -0.98 15.53
CA ILE A 81 -5.23 -1.61 14.98
C ILE A 81 -4.91 -3.04 14.53
N GLY A 82 -3.77 -3.27 13.87
CA GLY A 82 -3.34 -4.62 13.49
C GLY A 82 -3.23 -5.55 14.70
N TYR A 83 -2.57 -5.11 15.77
CA TYR A 83 -2.46 -5.84 17.03
C TYR A 83 -3.83 -6.09 17.69
N PHE A 84 -4.70 -5.08 17.68
CA PHE A 84 -6.05 -5.20 18.24
C PHE A 84 -6.88 -6.25 17.49
N LEU A 85 -6.80 -6.28 16.15
CA LEU A 85 -7.49 -7.27 15.34
C LEU A 85 -7.01 -8.69 15.63
N ILE A 86 -5.69 -8.94 15.64
CA ILE A 86 -5.17 -10.28 15.93
C ILE A 86 -5.42 -10.74 17.37
N SER A 87 -5.69 -9.81 18.30
CA SER A 87 -5.99 -10.14 19.70
C SER A 87 -7.45 -10.55 19.90
N ILE A 88 -8.36 -10.07 19.05
CA ILE A 88 -9.80 -10.39 19.11
C ILE A 88 -10.14 -11.59 18.22
N PHE A 89 -9.53 -11.65 17.04
CA PHE A 89 -9.69 -12.76 16.11
C PHE A 89 -8.59 -13.78 16.41
N ASP A 90 -8.98 -15.00 16.83
CA ASP A 90 -8.08 -16.13 17.09
C ASP A 90 -7.46 -16.65 15.79
N LEU A 91 -6.52 -15.87 15.25
CA LEU A 91 -5.92 -16.08 13.94
C LEU A 91 -4.69 -16.97 14.03
N GLU A 92 -4.48 -17.79 13.01
CA GLU A 92 -3.25 -18.56 12.86
C GLU A 92 -2.04 -17.63 12.79
N THR A 93 -0.93 -18.04 13.43
CA THR A 93 0.30 -17.26 13.57
C THR A 93 0.77 -16.63 12.25
N ILE A 94 0.69 -17.38 11.14
CA ILE A 94 1.16 -16.88 9.83
C ILE A 94 0.32 -15.71 9.31
N ILE A 95 -1.00 -15.75 9.52
CA ILE A 95 -1.93 -14.70 9.10
C ILE A 95 -1.78 -13.49 10.03
N ALA A 96 -1.60 -13.72 11.33
CA ALA A 96 -1.40 -12.66 12.31
C ALA A 96 -0.12 -11.85 12.03
N ILE A 97 0.99 -12.52 11.69
CA ILE A 97 2.23 -11.85 11.26
C ILE A 97 1.97 -11.01 10.01
N GLY A 98 1.24 -11.57 9.02
CA GLY A 98 0.88 -10.84 7.81
C GLY A 98 0.11 -9.56 8.08
N ILE A 99 -0.88 -9.58 8.98
CA ILE A 99 -1.67 -8.40 9.37
C ILE A 99 -0.82 -7.37 10.10
N LEU A 100 0.11 -7.80 10.97
CA LEU A 100 0.93 -6.89 11.76
C LEU A 100 2.05 -6.24 10.94
N LEU A 101 2.47 -6.87 9.83
CA LEU A 101 3.43 -6.31 8.88
C LEU A 101 2.85 -5.21 7.98
N VAL A 102 1.52 -5.14 7.85
CA VAL A 102 0.82 -4.10 7.07
C VAL A 102 0.79 -2.81 7.87
#